data_AF-A0A9X2C998-F1
#
_entry.id   AF-A0A9X2C998-F1
#
_cell.length_a   1.000
_cell.length_b   1.000
_cell.length_c   1.000
_cell.angle_alpha   90.00
_cell.angle_beta   90.00
_cell.angle_gamma   90.00
#
_symmetry.space_group_name_H-M   'P 1'
#
loop_
_entity.id
_entity.type
_entity.pdbx_description
1 polymer ?
#
loop_
_entity_poly.entity_id
_entity_poly.type
_entity_poly.pdbx_seq_one_letter_code
_entity_poly.pdbx_strand_id
1 'polypeptide(L)'
;MREQVWSIDINGQPYIELQTGRRQFRIQFSVDISPGDAISFADIRIYNQGKGSRIPQGASIVLRAGYSDNIDAVFTGYVTNSLREREPVQPEIISRLVCRSGQPAVDRASAQLSFGVGTRVEEVIRALAAAWPLPIDIDNAQFADAKPLSSGLVVDGDIPSAMTDLAYAYKFEWMQDRGRIVVTKPNMPRTSTMVKVDQFSGMIGIPEVSRGPDGLGVFVAVQLNPALRINGKINVESEFAAFNTGNLFISELSGDATANGEYNIFAMKHSGDSHSDLWRTEIDGLRAGTTPPAAETATPQNGKLVWGARVDQAFRVKVREIAGRLSTDPNWLMAVMGFETGYTFSPAARNPGSTATGLIQFLESSARSLGTSTAQLARMSAVQQLDYVESYYKPYSGRIRNLGDAYLAVLWPAAVGRPDSYVMWERDNGPYQREYAANSGLDVNRNGVITRGEAVASANSSYMRGQQFVR
;
A
#
# COMPACT_ATOMS: atom_id res chain seq x y z
N MET A 1 -8.19 26.94 -23.84
CA MET A 1 -8.39 26.15 -22.61
C MET A 1 -8.41 24.69 -23.06
N ARG A 2 -7.56 23.83 -22.49
CA ARG A 2 -7.50 22.42 -22.90
C ARG A 2 -8.82 21.73 -22.51
N GLU A 3 -9.46 21.06 -23.45
CA GLU A 3 -10.71 20.36 -23.16
C GLU A 3 -10.40 19.00 -22.53
N GLN A 4 -11.10 18.67 -21.45
CA GLN A 4 -11.05 17.34 -20.85
C GLN A 4 -11.70 16.33 -21.80
N VAL A 5 -11.03 15.20 -22.01
CA VAL A 5 -11.48 14.16 -22.91
C VAL A 5 -11.27 12.79 -22.30
N TRP A 6 -12.16 11.86 -22.62
CA TRP A 6 -12.08 10.49 -22.13
C TRP A 6 -12.80 9.51 -23.06
N SER A 7 -12.43 8.24 -22.97
CA SER A 7 -13.12 7.14 -23.67
C SER A 7 -13.01 5.85 -22.86
N ILE A 8 -13.91 4.91 -23.12
CA ILE A 8 -13.88 3.59 -22.51
C ILE A 8 -14.01 2.52 -23.60
N ASP A 9 -13.07 1.59 -23.61
CA ASP A 9 -13.19 0.35 -24.37
C ASP A 9 -13.54 -0.79 -23.42
N ILE A 10 -14.43 -1.68 -23.85
CA ILE A 10 -14.80 -2.90 -23.13
C ILE A 10 -14.55 -4.09 -24.06
N ASN A 11 -13.84 -5.12 -23.58
CA ASN A 11 -13.51 -6.31 -24.37
C ASN A 11 -12.83 -6.00 -25.70
N GLY A 12 -11.95 -4.98 -25.69
CA GLY A 12 -11.22 -4.53 -26.88
C GLY A 12 -12.06 -3.78 -27.92
N GLN A 13 -13.33 -3.50 -27.64
CA GLN A 13 -14.23 -2.75 -28.52
C GLN A 13 -14.59 -1.40 -27.89
N PRO A 14 -14.74 -0.32 -28.69
CA PRO A 14 -15.22 0.96 -28.19
C PRO A 14 -16.59 0.79 -27.53
N TYR A 15 -16.71 1.18 -26.25
CA TYR A 15 -17.96 1.14 -25.50
C TYR A 15 -18.54 2.55 -25.30
N ILE A 16 -17.67 3.49 -24.95
CA ILE A 16 -17.95 4.93 -25.02
C ILE A 16 -16.85 5.54 -25.88
N GLU A 17 -17.24 6.00 -27.06
CA GLU A 17 -16.36 6.74 -27.97
C GLU A 17 -15.82 8.02 -27.30
N LEU A 18 -14.77 8.59 -27.87
CA LEU A 18 -14.11 9.77 -27.34
C LEU A 18 -15.10 10.90 -27.05
N GLN A 19 -15.25 11.21 -25.77
CA GLN A 19 -16.11 12.30 -25.29
C GLN A 19 -15.32 13.60 -25.33
N THR A 20 -15.85 14.59 -26.06
CA THR A 20 -15.27 15.93 -26.22
C THR A 20 -16.37 17.01 -26.14
N GLY A 21 -16.02 18.25 -25.84
CA GLY A 21 -16.97 19.37 -25.79
C GLY A 21 -17.95 19.36 -24.60
N ARG A 22 -19.12 20.01 -24.75
CA ARG A 22 -20.08 20.30 -23.65
C ARG A 22 -21.21 19.27 -23.44
N ARG A 23 -21.33 18.27 -24.31
CA ARG A 23 -22.42 17.26 -24.26
C ARG A 23 -21.90 15.85 -23.93
N GLN A 24 -20.81 15.79 -23.16
CA GLN A 24 -20.18 14.54 -22.77
C GLN A 24 -21.07 13.77 -21.80
N PHE A 25 -20.99 12.43 -21.83
CA PHE A 25 -21.40 11.65 -20.68
C PHE A 25 -20.63 12.14 -19.43
N ARG A 26 -21.29 12.09 -18.27
CA ARG A 26 -20.58 12.33 -17.01
C ARG A 26 -19.86 11.06 -16.57
N ILE A 27 -18.57 11.19 -16.32
CA ILE A 27 -17.73 10.16 -15.73
C ILE A 27 -17.13 10.72 -14.45
N GLN A 28 -17.04 9.89 -13.42
CA GLN A 28 -16.15 10.11 -12.29
C GLN A 28 -15.22 8.89 -12.17
N PHE A 29 -13.93 9.10 -11.98
CA PHE A 29 -13.00 8.01 -11.75
C PHE A 29 -11.91 8.35 -10.75
N SER A 30 -11.42 7.31 -10.08
CA SER A 30 -10.23 7.30 -9.25
C SER A 30 -9.42 6.07 -9.63
N VAL A 31 -8.19 6.26 -10.09
CA VAL A 31 -7.25 5.19 -10.40
C VAL A 31 -6.07 5.33 -9.45
N ASP A 32 -5.87 4.35 -8.59
CA ASP A 32 -4.81 4.31 -7.58
C ASP A 32 -3.71 3.35 -8.05
N ILE A 33 -2.49 3.86 -8.19
CA ILE A 33 -1.32 3.16 -8.72
C ILE A 33 -0.22 3.22 -7.66
N SER A 34 0.01 2.10 -6.98
CA SER A 34 1.01 1.95 -5.93
C SER A 34 1.76 0.62 -6.10
N PRO A 35 3.10 0.58 -6.01
CA PRO A 35 3.88 -0.65 -6.17
C PRO A 35 3.57 -1.70 -5.10
N GLY A 36 3.18 -1.27 -3.90
CA GLY A 36 2.95 -2.18 -2.75
C GLY A 36 1.82 -3.19 -2.93
N ASP A 37 0.90 -2.94 -3.87
CA ASP A 37 -0.23 -3.83 -4.15
C ASP A 37 0.01 -4.80 -5.31
N ALA A 38 1.13 -4.68 -6.02
CA ALA A 38 1.46 -5.38 -7.27
C ALA A 38 0.44 -5.21 -8.43
N ILE A 39 -0.71 -4.58 -8.18
CA ILE A 39 -1.77 -4.25 -9.13
C ILE A 39 -2.27 -2.82 -8.87
N SER A 40 -2.88 -2.19 -9.87
CA SER A 40 -3.61 -0.94 -9.69
C SER A 40 -5.11 -1.18 -9.59
N PHE A 41 -5.79 -0.27 -8.89
CA PHE A 41 -7.24 -0.32 -8.70
C PHE A 41 -7.89 0.89 -9.35
N ALA A 42 -9.10 0.70 -9.88
CA ALA A 42 -9.91 1.80 -10.37
C ALA A 42 -11.35 1.71 -9.88
N ASP A 43 -11.88 2.84 -9.42
CA ASP A 43 -13.30 3.06 -9.19
C ASP A 43 -13.79 4.00 -10.29
N ILE A 44 -14.66 3.52 -11.17
CA ILE A 44 -15.16 4.26 -12.33
C ILE A 44 -16.68 4.33 -12.22
N ARG A 45 -17.25 5.53 -12.31
CA ARG A 45 -18.69 5.80 -12.27
C ARG A 45 -19.10 6.46 -13.57
N ILE A 46 -20.06 5.86 -14.25
CA ILE A 46 -20.64 6.40 -15.47
C ILE A 46 -22.09 6.73 -15.20
N TYR A 47 -22.47 7.98 -15.48
CA TYR A 47 -23.80 8.50 -15.15
C TYR A 47 -24.75 8.39 -16.33
N ASN A 48 -26.03 8.18 -16.00
CA ASN A 48 -27.18 8.22 -16.90
C ASN A 48 -27.08 7.28 -18.11
N GLN A 49 -26.48 6.11 -17.92
CA GLN A 49 -26.48 5.05 -18.93
C GLN A 49 -27.89 4.46 -19.15
N GLY A 50 -28.15 4.01 -20.38
CA GLY A 50 -29.41 3.35 -20.76
C GLY A 50 -29.68 2.06 -19.98
N LYS A 51 -30.95 1.69 -19.81
CA LYS A 51 -31.34 0.51 -18.99
C LYS A 51 -30.75 -0.83 -19.48
N GLY A 52 -30.40 -0.95 -20.76
CA GLY A 52 -29.78 -2.16 -21.34
C GLY A 52 -28.25 -2.15 -21.34
N SER A 53 -27.62 -1.04 -20.96
CA SER A 53 -26.17 -0.88 -20.91
C SER A 53 -25.62 -1.54 -19.64
N ARG A 54 -25.16 -2.80 -19.75
CA ARG A 54 -24.53 -3.52 -18.64
C ARG A 54 -23.13 -3.99 -19.05
N ILE A 55 -22.14 -3.61 -18.25
CA ILE A 55 -20.78 -4.15 -18.38
C ILE A 55 -20.69 -5.38 -17.48
N PRO A 56 -20.40 -6.57 -18.03
CA PRO A 56 -20.35 -7.78 -17.22
C PRO A 56 -19.10 -7.81 -16.33
N GLN A 57 -19.22 -8.47 -15.18
CA GLN A 57 -18.07 -8.81 -14.35
C GLN A 57 -17.10 -9.70 -15.16
N GLY A 58 -15.81 -9.44 -15.02
CA GLY A 58 -14.75 -10.11 -15.77
C GLY A 58 -14.48 -9.52 -17.16
N ALA A 59 -15.27 -8.53 -17.61
CA ALA A 59 -14.96 -7.82 -18.85
C ALA A 59 -13.62 -7.08 -18.73
N SER A 60 -12.82 -7.11 -19.79
CA SER A 60 -11.64 -6.22 -19.87
C SER A 60 -12.10 -4.80 -20.14
N ILE A 61 -11.39 -3.84 -19.56
CA ILE A 61 -11.70 -2.42 -19.63
C ILE A 61 -10.42 -1.62 -19.85
N VAL A 62 -10.49 -0.64 -20.76
CA VAL A 62 -9.46 0.39 -20.92
C VAL A 62 -10.11 1.75 -20.75
N LEU A 63 -9.71 2.47 -19.71
CA LEU A 63 -10.10 3.87 -19.51
C LEU A 63 -8.99 4.76 -20.06
N ARG A 64 -9.33 5.57 -21.05
CA ARG A 64 -8.48 6.65 -21.54
C ARG A 64 -9.02 7.96 -21.03
N ALA A 65 -8.14 8.80 -20.50
CA ALA A 65 -8.48 10.11 -20.01
C ALA A 65 -7.31 11.05 -20.23
N GLY A 66 -7.59 12.32 -20.46
CA GLY A 66 -6.57 13.30 -20.77
C GLY A 66 -7.18 14.63 -21.15
N TYR A 67 -6.42 15.34 -21.98
CA TYR A 67 -6.85 16.55 -22.65
C TYR A 67 -6.85 16.33 -24.16
N SER A 68 -7.54 17.19 -24.90
CA SER A 68 -7.67 17.12 -26.36
C SER A 68 -6.33 16.97 -27.11
N ASP A 69 -5.23 17.44 -26.52
CA ASP A 69 -3.86 17.35 -27.05
C ASP A 69 -3.02 16.20 -26.47
N ASN A 70 -3.47 15.56 -25.39
CA ASN A 70 -2.76 14.47 -24.72
C ASN A 70 -3.75 13.53 -24.02
N ILE A 71 -4.18 12.50 -24.73
CA ILE A 71 -5.04 11.42 -24.22
C ILE A 71 -4.35 10.08 -24.40
N ASP A 72 -4.33 9.28 -23.34
CA ASP A 72 -3.83 7.90 -23.36
C ASP A 72 -4.52 7.09 -22.25
N ALA A 73 -4.25 5.79 -22.18
CA ALA A 73 -4.76 4.92 -21.13
C ALA A 73 -4.25 5.39 -19.76
N VAL A 74 -5.18 5.69 -18.86
CA VAL A 74 -4.90 5.90 -17.42
C VAL A 74 -5.16 4.64 -16.60
N PHE A 75 -5.93 3.70 -17.14
CA PHE A 75 -6.16 2.39 -16.54
C PHE A 75 -6.46 1.33 -17.60
N THR A 76 -5.90 0.13 -17.41
CA THR A 76 -6.22 -1.07 -18.18
C THR A 76 -6.32 -2.22 -17.21
N GLY A 77 -7.38 -3.02 -17.32
CA GLY A 77 -7.61 -4.12 -16.41
C GLY A 77 -8.95 -4.79 -16.63
N TYR A 78 -9.52 -5.29 -15.54
CA TYR A 78 -10.75 -6.06 -15.55
C TYR A 78 -11.76 -5.55 -14.53
N VAL A 79 -13.04 -5.62 -14.89
CA VAL A 79 -14.15 -5.26 -14.00
C VAL A 79 -14.34 -6.37 -12.97
N THR A 80 -14.09 -6.08 -11.69
CA THR A 80 -14.34 -7.01 -10.59
C THR A 80 -15.78 -6.99 -10.16
N ASN A 81 -16.38 -5.80 -10.07
CA ASN A 81 -17.78 -5.63 -9.71
C ASN A 81 -18.42 -4.57 -10.62
N SER A 82 -19.60 -4.88 -11.13
CA SER A 82 -20.47 -3.90 -11.79
C SER A 82 -21.70 -3.69 -10.91
N LEU A 83 -21.82 -2.48 -10.36
CA LEU A 83 -22.91 -2.08 -9.49
C LEU A 83 -23.76 -1.04 -10.21
N ARG A 84 -25.08 -1.14 -10.03
CA ARG A 84 -26.02 -0.12 -10.47
C ARG A 84 -26.55 0.60 -9.24
N GLU A 85 -26.16 1.85 -9.10
CA GLU A 85 -26.47 2.69 -7.96
C GLU A 85 -27.40 3.82 -8.42
N ARG A 86 -28.11 4.41 -7.47
CA ARG A 86 -28.86 5.65 -7.65
C ARG A 86 -28.46 6.56 -6.52
N GLU A 87 -28.14 7.81 -6.82
CA GLU A 87 -27.85 8.76 -5.75
C GLU A 87 -29.08 8.94 -4.86
N PRO A 88 -28.95 8.95 -3.51
CA PRO A 88 -30.09 9.03 -2.61
C PRO A 88 -30.97 10.28 -2.80
N VAL A 89 -30.41 11.35 -3.35
CA VAL A 89 -31.05 12.67 -3.48
C VAL A 89 -31.29 13.07 -4.94
N GLN A 90 -30.57 12.47 -5.90
CA GLN A 90 -30.63 12.85 -7.31
C GLN A 90 -31.27 11.74 -8.18
N PRO A 91 -31.92 12.09 -9.31
CA PRO A 91 -32.50 11.11 -10.23
C PRO A 91 -31.45 10.33 -11.04
N GLU A 92 -30.16 10.66 -10.90
CA GLU A 92 -29.08 10.10 -11.69
C GLU A 92 -28.89 8.60 -11.41
N ILE A 93 -28.78 7.84 -12.49
CA ILE A 93 -28.47 6.40 -12.44
C ILE A 93 -26.98 6.25 -12.66
N ILE A 94 -26.30 5.55 -11.76
CA ILE A 94 -24.85 5.39 -11.78
C ILE A 94 -24.51 3.93 -12.07
N SER A 95 -23.73 3.70 -13.13
CA SER A 95 -23.03 2.45 -13.36
C SER A 95 -21.65 2.56 -12.71
N ARG A 96 -21.46 1.95 -11.54
CA ARG A 96 -20.19 1.93 -10.81
C ARG A 96 -19.44 0.64 -11.11
N LEU A 97 -18.24 0.77 -11.61
CA LEU A 97 -17.32 -0.30 -11.94
C LEU A 97 -16.15 -0.25 -10.96
N VAL A 98 -15.98 -1.32 -10.19
CA VAL A 98 -14.74 -1.54 -9.44
C VAL A 98 -13.87 -2.42 -10.32
N CYS A 99 -12.62 -1.99 -10.54
CA CYS A 99 -11.71 -2.62 -11.47
C CYS A 99 -10.33 -2.84 -10.84
N ARG A 100 -9.56 -3.77 -11.40
CA ARG A 100 -8.15 -4.03 -11.05
C ARG A 100 -7.34 -4.32 -12.31
N SER A 101 -6.04 -3.99 -12.33
CA SER A 101 -5.20 -4.15 -13.54
C SER A 101 -4.89 -5.58 -13.94
N GLY A 102 -5.07 -6.56 -13.02
CA GLY A 102 -4.85 -7.99 -13.29
C GLY A 102 -6.06 -8.89 -13.08
N GLN A 103 -6.13 -10.03 -13.75
CA GLN A 103 -7.27 -10.95 -13.78
C GLN A 103 -7.11 -12.16 -12.83
N PRO A 104 -7.92 -12.30 -11.76
CA PRO A 104 -7.74 -13.40 -10.79
C PRO A 104 -7.89 -14.84 -11.34
N ALA A 105 -8.64 -15.02 -12.44
CA ALA A 105 -8.93 -16.35 -13.00
C ALA A 105 -8.11 -16.69 -14.27
N VAL A 106 -7.43 -15.71 -14.87
CA VAL A 106 -6.69 -15.86 -16.15
C VAL A 106 -5.24 -15.37 -16.02
N ASP A 107 -4.96 -14.37 -15.16
CA ASP A 107 -3.60 -13.89 -14.88
C ASP A 107 -2.90 -14.67 -13.75
N ARG A 108 -3.47 -15.80 -13.29
CA ARG A 108 -2.67 -16.81 -12.57
C ARG A 108 -1.81 -17.56 -13.58
N ALA A 109 -0.89 -16.83 -14.20
CA ALA A 109 0.10 -17.45 -15.06
C ALA A 109 1.00 -18.30 -14.18
N SER A 110 1.11 -19.57 -14.52
CA SER A 110 2.05 -20.48 -13.90
C SER A 110 3.24 -20.68 -14.81
N ALA A 111 4.43 -20.70 -14.23
CA ALA A 111 5.65 -21.04 -14.95
C ALA A 111 6.19 -22.37 -14.43
N GLN A 112 6.81 -23.13 -15.33
CA GLN A 112 7.64 -24.29 -15.01
C GLN A 112 9.00 -24.05 -15.66
N LEU A 113 9.82 -23.24 -15.00
CA LEU A 113 11.12 -22.78 -15.49
C LEU A 113 12.23 -23.21 -14.54
N SER A 114 13.42 -23.48 -15.09
CA SER A 114 14.60 -23.85 -14.32
C SER A 114 15.79 -23.02 -14.78
N PHE A 115 16.49 -22.42 -13.83
CA PHE A 115 17.64 -21.55 -14.06
C PHE A 115 18.86 -22.14 -13.36
N GLY A 116 20.00 -22.10 -14.04
CA GLY A 116 21.27 -22.60 -13.53
C GLY A 116 21.92 -21.65 -12.54
N VAL A 117 22.97 -22.15 -11.88
CA VAL A 117 23.88 -21.30 -11.09
C VAL A 117 24.51 -20.26 -12.01
N GLY A 118 24.60 -19.01 -11.55
CA GLY A 118 25.20 -17.91 -12.32
C GLY A 118 24.24 -17.17 -13.25
N THR A 119 22.97 -17.58 -13.37
CA THR A 119 21.96 -16.80 -14.09
C THR A 119 21.71 -15.46 -13.40
N ARG A 120 21.58 -14.39 -14.20
CA ARG A 120 21.30 -13.04 -13.67
C ARG A 120 19.83 -12.89 -13.32
N VAL A 121 19.53 -12.11 -12.27
CA VAL A 121 18.14 -11.94 -11.81
C VAL A 121 17.25 -11.30 -12.86
N GLU A 122 17.74 -10.33 -13.64
CA GLU A 122 16.94 -9.72 -14.69
C GLU A 122 16.58 -10.69 -15.82
N GLU A 123 17.38 -11.75 -16.04
CA GLU A 123 17.07 -12.80 -17.02
C GLU A 123 15.92 -13.68 -16.50
N VAL A 124 15.93 -14.02 -15.20
CA VAL A 124 14.84 -14.75 -14.54
C VAL A 124 13.55 -13.93 -14.62
N ILE A 125 13.60 -12.65 -14.27
CA ILE A 125 12.45 -11.75 -14.28
C ILE A 125 11.85 -11.65 -15.71
N ARG A 126 12.69 -11.49 -16.73
CA ARG A 126 12.23 -11.44 -18.14
C ARG A 126 11.64 -12.76 -18.61
N ALA A 127 12.20 -13.90 -18.19
CA ALA A 127 11.67 -15.20 -18.50
C ALA A 127 10.29 -15.43 -17.86
N LEU A 128 10.10 -14.99 -16.61
CA LEU A 128 8.80 -14.99 -15.94
C LEU A 128 7.78 -14.10 -16.65
N ALA A 129 8.17 -12.88 -17.04
CA ALA A 129 7.29 -11.99 -17.80
C ALA A 129 6.88 -12.57 -19.17
N ALA A 130 7.82 -13.22 -19.87
CA ALA A 130 7.56 -13.88 -21.13
C ALA A 130 6.62 -15.09 -20.99
N ALA A 131 6.73 -15.83 -19.88
CA ALA A 131 5.80 -16.91 -19.54
C ALA A 131 4.39 -16.39 -19.15
N TRP A 132 4.30 -15.12 -18.73
CA TRP A 132 3.04 -14.41 -18.41
C TRP A 132 2.47 -13.60 -19.59
N PRO A 133 2.87 -13.89 -20.84
CA PRO A 133 2.79 -13.00 -22.02
C PRO A 133 2.62 -11.46 -21.81
N LEU A 134 3.26 -10.86 -20.80
CA LEU A 134 3.15 -9.41 -20.54
C LEU A 134 4.46 -8.68 -20.92
N PRO A 135 4.38 -7.54 -21.63
CA PRO A 135 5.54 -6.67 -21.81
C PRO A 135 6.11 -6.24 -20.47
N ILE A 136 7.43 -6.17 -20.37
CA ILE A 136 8.14 -5.78 -19.15
C ILE A 136 8.99 -4.53 -19.36
N ASP A 137 8.81 -3.57 -18.45
CA ASP A 137 9.64 -2.38 -18.33
C ASP A 137 10.58 -2.56 -17.12
N ILE A 138 11.85 -2.85 -17.40
CA ILE A 138 12.90 -3.06 -16.39
C ILE A 138 14.19 -2.37 -16.83
N ASP A 139 14.82 -1.64 -15.90
CA ASP A 139 16.09 -0.96 -16.12
C ASP A 139 17.26 -1.84 -15.68
N ASN A 140 18.02 -2.38 -16.66
CA ASN A 140 19.14 -3.27 -16.39
C ASN A 140 20.25 -2.61 -15.55
N ALA A 141 20.41 -1.28 -15.61
CA ALA A 141 21.43 -0.59 -14.82
C ALA A 141 21.17 -0.74 -13.32
N GLN A 142 19.90 -0.88 -12.91
CA GLN A 142 19.52 -1.09 -11.50
C GLN A 142 19.88 -2.49 -10.97
N PHE A 143 20.23 -3.41 -11.87
CA PHE A 143 20.60 -4.79 -11.55
C PHE A 143 22.07 -5.11 -11.87
N ALA A 144 22.86 -4.11 -12.28
CA ALA A 144 24.27 -4.29 -12.61
C ALA A 144 25.07 -4.91 -11.44
N ASP A 145 24.82 -4.46 -10.21
CA ASP A 145 25.48 -4.95 -8.99
C ASP A 145 24.80 -6.18 -8.37
N ALA A 146 23.72 -6.67 -8.97
CA ALA A 146 22.99 -7.82 -8.43
C ALA A 146 23.84 -9.09 -8.57
N LYS A 147 24.04 -9.80 -7.45
CA LYS A 147 24.74 -11.08 -7.47
C LYS A 147 23.94 -12.10 -8.30
N PRO A 148 24.56 -12.78 -9.27
CA PRO A 148 23.91 -13.88 -9.97
C PRO A 148 23.43 -14.96 -8.98
N LEU A 149 22.49 -15.80 -9.43
CA LEU A 149 21.97 -16.89 -8.62
C LEU A 149 23.11 -17.77 -8.08
N SER A 150 23.22 -17.87 -6.75
CA SER A 150 24.23 -18.69 -6.07
C SER A 150 23.92 -20.19 -6.10
N SER A 151 22.68 -20.54 -6.41
CA SER A 151 22.17 -21.91 -6.54
C SER A 151 21.18 -21.96 -7.71
N GLY A 152 20.92 -23.15 -8.27
CA GLY A 152 19.85 -23.29 -9.25
C GLY A 152 18.51 -22.85 -8.68
N LEU A 153 17.68 -22.22 -9.51
CA LEU A 153 16.32 -21.78 -9.16
C LEU A 153 15.33 -22.54 -10.02
N VAL A 154 14.37 -23.21 -9.39
CA VAL A 154 13.23 -23.81 -10.06
C VAL A 154 12.00 -23.00 -9.68
N VAL A 155 11.32 -22.47 -10.70
CA VAL A 155 10.01 -21.83 -10.53
C VAL A 155 8.98 -22.80 -11.07
N ASP A 156 8.19 -23.38 -10.17
CA ASP A 156 7.07 -24.26 -10.47
C ASP A 156 5.82 -23.74 -9.74
N GLY A 157 4.95 -23.05 -10.47
CA GLY A 157 3.73 -22.46 -9.90
C GLY A 157 3.53 -21.01 -10.28
N ASP A 158 2.87 -20.26 -9.40
CA ASP A 158 2.35 -18.91 -9.63
C ASP A 158 3.47 -17.88 -9.86
N ILE A 159 3.48 -17.25 -11.04
CA ILE A 159 4.45 -16.22 -11.41
C ILE A 159 4.41 -14.99 -10.48
N PRO A 160 3.24 -14.43 -10.09
CA PRO A 160 3.19 -13.34 -9.10
C PRO A 160 3.94 -13.65 -7.80
N SER A 161 3.78 -14.88 -7.29
CA SER A 161 4.47 -15.32 -6.07
C SER A 161 5.98 -15.37 -6.29
N ALA A 162 6.44 -15.98 -7.40
CA ALA A 162 7.87 -16.02 -7.74
C ALA A 162 8.48 -14.62 -7.93
N MET A 163 7.76 -13.69 -8.58
CA MET A 163 8.18 -12.30 -8.72
C MET A 163 8.30 -11.60 -7.37
N THR A 164 7.38 -11.88 -6.44
CA THR A 164 7.40 -11.33 -5.08
C THR A 164 8.57 -11.86 -4.25
N ASP A 165 8.89 -13.15 -4.36
CA ASP A 165 10.04 -13.75 -3.68
C ASP A 165 11.36 -13.18 -4.21
N LEU A 166 11.48 -13.02 -5.54
CA LEU A 166 12.63 -12.37 -6.17
C LEU A 166 12.74 -10.90 -5.75
N ALA A 167 11.61 -10.18 -5.70
CA ALA A 167 11.55 -8.79 -5.25
C ALA A 167 12.10 -8.63 -3.82
N TYR A 168 11.70 -9.54 -2.93
CA TYR A 168 12.20 -9.57 -1.55
C TYR A 168 13.71 -9.87 -1.48
N ALA A 169 14.19 -10.85 -2.26
CA ALA A 169 15.60 -11.27 -2.25
C ALA A 169 16.53 -10.20 -2.86
N TYR A 170 16.13 -9.59 -3.97
CA TYR A 170 16.93 -8.66 -4.75
C TYR A 170 16.59 -7.19 -4.52
N LYS A 171 15.69 -6.91 -3.57
CA LYS A 171 15.30 -5.56 -3.12
C LYS A 171 14.82 -4.67 -4.28
N PHE A 172 13.92 -5.21 -5.10
CA PHE A 172 13.20 -4.45 -6.11
C PHE A 172 11.70 -4.47 -5.82
N GLU A 173 10.96 -3.57 -6.45
CA GLU A 173 9.50 -3.56 -6.45
C GLU A 173 9.00 -3.90 -7.85
N TRP A 174 7.83 -4.54 -7.91
CA TRP A 174 7.18 -4.86 -9.18
C TRP A 174 5.68 -4.65 -9.08
N MET A 175 5.07 -4.26 -10.20
CA MET A 175 3.62 -4.19 -10.31
C MET A 175 3.15 -4.31 -11.75
N GLN A 176 1.87 -4.61 -11.92
CA GLN A 176 1.19 -4.57 -13.21
C GLN A 176 0.51 -3.20 -13.40
N ASP A 177 1.06 -2.38 -14.30
CA ASP A 177 0.48 -1.10 -14.72
C ASP A 177 0.17 -1.13 -16.22
N ARG A 178 -1.07 -0.81 -16.60
CA ARG A 178 -1.52 -0.66 -18.00
C ARG A 178 -1.12 -1.82 -18.92
N GLY A 179 -1.32 -3.06 -18.47
CA GLY A 179 -1.01 -4.26 -19.24
C GLY A 179 0.48 -4.54 -19.39
N ARG A 180 1.33 -3.98 -18.52
CA ARG A 180 2.77 -4.22 -18.47
C ARG A 180 3.22 -4.57 -17.07
N ILE A 181 4.28 -5.36 -16.98
CA ILE A 181 5.01 -5.56 -15.73
C ILE A 181 6.04 -4.44 -15.62
N VAL A 182 5.97 -3.65 -14.57
CA VAL A 182 6.97 -2.62 -14.26
C VAL A 182 7.81 -3.12 -13.11
N VAL A 183 9.13 -3.12 -13.30
CA VAL A 183 10.11 -3.52 -12.28
C VAL A 183 11.06 -2.36 -12.03
N THR A 184 11.20 -1.96 -10.77
CA THR A 184 12.09 -0.84 -10.41
C THR A 184 12.68 -1.02 -9.03
N LYS A 185 13.87 -0.48 -8.82
CA LYS A 185 14.43 -0.24 -7.49
C LYS A 185 14.19 1.22 -7.13
N PRO A 186 13.31 1.52 -6.15
CA PRO A 186 12.96 2.90 -5.80
C PRO A 186 14.16 3.77 -5.44
N ASN A 187 15.17 3.15 -4.80
CA ASN A 187 16.36 3.82 -4.26
C ASN A 187 17.46 4.05 -5.30
N MET A 188 17.30 3.55 -6.53
CA MET A 188 18.29 3.71 -7.59
C MET A 188 17.85 4.78 -8.59
N PRO A 189 18.81 5.47 -9.24
CA PRO A 189 18.50 6.35 -10.36
C PRO A 189 17.71 5.63 -11.45
N ARG A 190 16.83 6.37 -12.12
CA ARG A 190 16.03 5.88 -13.25
C ARG A 190 16.48 6.54 -14.55
N THR A 191 16.55 5.75 -15.62
CA THR A 191 16.91 6.20 -16.97
C THR A 191 15.74 6.78 -17.78
N SER A 192 14.53 6.81 -17.21
CA SER A 192 13.32 7.35 -17.86
C SER A 192 13.42 8.85 -18.12
N THR A 193 12.70 9.33 -19.15
CA THR A 193 12.64 10.76 -19.49
C THR A 193 12.05 11.55 -18.33
N MET A 194 12.73 12.63 -17.97
CA MET A 194 12.30 13.51 -16.89
C MET A 194 11.13 14.39 -17.32
N VAL A 195 10.07 14.41 -16.52
CA VAL A 195 8.94 15.31 -16.74
C VAL A 195 9.09 16.54 -15.86
N LYS A 196 9.11 17.73 -16.46
CA LYS A 196 9.17 18.99 -15.72
C LYS A 196 7.82 19.31 -15.07
N VAL A 197 7.82 19.59 -13.77
CA VAL A 197 6.64 19.97 -12.99
C VAL A 197 6.87 21.35 -12.40
N ASP A 198 6.27 22.37 -13.02
CA ASP A 198 6.32 23.77 -12.60
C ASP A 198 4.95 24.44 -12.80
N GLN A 199 4.84 25.71 -12.42
CA GLN A 199 3.60 26.50 -12.54
C GLN A 199 3.09 26.67 -13.99
N PHE A 200 3.95 26.47 -14.99
CA PHE A 200 3.62 26.59 -16.41
C PHE A 200 3.36 25.22 -17.07
N SER A 201 3.89 24.14 -16.50
CA SER A 201 3.79 22.78 -17.03
C SER A 201 2.56 22.02 -16.53
N GLY A 202 1.72 22.67 -15.73
CA GLY A 202 0.43 22.15 -15.28
C GLY A 202 0.39 21.73 -13.82
N MET A 203 1.33 22.17 -12.98
CA MET A 203 1.23 22.01 -11.52
C MET A 203 -0.04 22.68 -10.98
N ILE A 204 -0.73 21.98 -10.07
CA ILE A 204 -1.95 22.44 -9.42
C ILE A 204 -1.64 22.66 -7.94
N GLY A 205 -1.80 23.89 -7.47
CA GLY A 205 -1.46 24.26 -6.11
C GLY A 205 0.05 24.37 -5.91
N ILE A 206 0.51 23.98 -4.73
CA ILE A 206 1.93 24.00 -4.34
C ILE A 206 2.39 22.57 -3.99
N PRO A 207 3.64 22.20 -4.32
CA PRO A 207 4.19 20.92 -3.89
C PRO A 207 4.38 20.91 -2.38
N GLU A 208 4.19 19.73 -1.79
CA GLU A 208 4.34 19.49 -0.36
C GLU A 208 5.55 18.59 -0.13
N VAL A 209 6.53 19.07 0.61
CA VAL A 209 7.68 18.28 1.04
C VAL A 209 7.22 17.32 2.13
N SER A 210 7.52 16.03 1.95
CA SER A 210 7.13 14.94 2.84
C SER A 210 8.33 14.05 3.19
N ARG A 211 8.10 13.03 4.04
CA ARG A 211 9.11 12.03 4.47
C ARG A 211 10.30 12.65 5.24
N GLY A 212 9.97 13.24 6.40
CA GLY A 212 10.95 13.61 7.42
C GLY A 212 11.60 15.00 7.25
N PRO A 213 12.46 15.40 8.21
CA PRO A 213 13.10 16.72 8.24
C PRO A 213 14.07 16.96 7.07
N ASP A 214 14.53 15.89 6.42
CA ASP A 214 15.40 15.94 5.23
C ASP A 214 14.65 16.09 3.91
N GLY A 215 13.30 16.10 3.94
CA GLY A 215 12.47 16.36 2.76
C GLY A 215 12.68 15.37 1.62
N LEU A 216 12.82 14.07 1.94
CA LEU A 216 13.13 13.01 0.98
C LEU A 216 11.97 12.73 0.02
N GLY A 217 10.75 13.14 0.37
CA GLY A 217 9.55 12.98 -0.43
C GLY A 217 8.98 14.29 -0.94
N VAL A 218 8.24 14.22 -2.04
CA VAL A 218 7.40 15.31 -2.52
C VAL A 218 6.03 14.78 -2.89
N PHE A 219 4.98 15.47 -2.44
CA PHE A 219 3.64 15.29 -2.96
C PHE A 219 3.32 16.46 -3.87
N VAL A 220 2.91 16.19 -5.11
CA VAL A 220 2.56 17.23 -6.07
C VAL A 220 1.36 16.80 -6.91
N ALA A 221 0.43 17.72 -7.12
CA ALA A 221 -0.67 17.54 -8.05
C ALA A 221 -0.37 18.26 -9.37
N VAL A 222 -0.70 17.63 -10.48
CA VAL A 222 -0.58 18.19 -11.82
C VAL A 222 -1.88 17.97 -12.60
N GLN A 223 -2.10 18.74 -13.65
CA GLN A 223 -3.12 18.46 -14.67
C GLN A 223 -3.03 17.00 -15.11
N LEU A 224 -4.17 16.35 -15.34
CA LEU A 224 -4.19 14.92 -15.65
C LEU A 224 -3.29 14.60 -16.84
N ASN A 225 -2.19 13.90 -16.54
CA ASN A 225 -1.18 13.56 -17.51
C ASN A 225 -1.08 12.04 -17.63
N PRO A 226 -1.65 11.44 -18.69
CA PRO A 226 -1.66 9.99 -18.86
C PRO A 226 -0.29 9.45 -19.27
N ALA A 227 0.68 10.30 -19.64
CA ALA A 227 2.05 9.89 -19.98
C ALA A 227 2.91 9.57 -18.74
N LEU A 228 2.53 10.06 -17.55
CA LEU A 228 3.22 9.73 -16.30
C LEU A 228 3.10 8.22 -16.00
N ARG A 229 4.19 7.62 -15.54
CA ARG A 229 4.33 6.18 -15.27
C ARG A 229 5.03 5.97 -13.92
N ILE A 230 4.77 4.84 -13.27
CA ILE A 230 5.36 4.52 -11.95
C ILE A 230 6.89 4.35 -11.99
N ASN A 231 7.46 4.01 -13.15
CA ASN A 231 8.92 4.01 -13.39
C ASN A 231 9.45 5.34 -13.97
N GLY A 232 8.63 6.39 -13.97
CA GLY A 232 9.00 7.73 -14.42
C GLY A 232 9.78 8.52 -13.38
N LYS A 233 10.27 9.68 -13.78
CA LYS A 233 10.87 10.68 -12.89
C LYS A 233 10.36 12.08 -13.21
N ILE A 234 10.25 12.91 -12.18
CA ILE A 234 9.84 14.30 -12.28
C ILE A 234 10.94 15.22 -11.78
N ASN A 235 11.04 16.41 -12.36
CA ASN A 235 11.79 17.52 -11.80
C ASN A 235 10.78 18.58 -11.33
N VAL A 236 10.69 18.80 -10.03
CA VAL A 236 9.80 19.80 -9.46
C VAL A 236 10.54 21.12 -9.38
N GLU A 237 9.93 22.17 -9.93
CA GLU A 237 10.40 23.55 -9.85
C GLU A 237 9.23 24.45 -9.43
N SER A 238 9.28 24.92 -8.18
CA SER A 238 8.29 25.81 -7.61
C SER A 238 8.96 26.93 -6.82
N GLU A 239 8.38 28.13 -6.92
CA GLU A 239 8.74 29.26 -6.07
C GLU A 239 8.25 29.05 -4.63
N PHE A 240 7.15 28.30 -4.47
CA PHE A 240 6.50 28.05 -3.19
C PHE A 240 6.42 26.55 -2.89
N ALA A 241 6.65 26.16 -1.64
CA ALA A 241 6.45 24.80 -1.18
C ALA A 241 5.76 24.79 0.20
N ALA A 242 4.86 23.85 0.41
CA ALA A 242 4.38 23.50 1.73
C ALA A 242 5.29 22.45 2.36
N PHE A 243 5.38 22.43 3.68
CA PHE A 243 6.14 21.42 4.40
C PHE A 243 5.19 20.64 5.29
N ASN A 244 5.16 19.32 5.13
CA ASN A 244 4.45 18.46 6.08
C ASN A 244 5.31 18.30 7.35
N THR A 245 5.17 19.24 8.29
CA THR A 245 5.89 19.21 9.57
C THR A 245 5.14 18.40 10.63
N GLY A 246 4.52 17.27 10.24
CA GLY A 246 3.72 16.37 11.09
C GLY A 246 3.52 16.84 12.53
N ASN A 247 2.45 17.60 12.80
CA ASN A 247 2.11 18.19 14.10
C ASN A 247 3.24 18.97 14.81
N LEU A 248 3.37 20.28 14.59
CA LEU A 248 3.88 21.29 15.56
C LEU A 248 5.09 20.92 16.47
N PHE A 249 5.95 19.99 16.06
CA PHE A 249 7.26 19.78 16.65
C PHE A 249 8.21 20.69 15.87
N ILE A 250 8.86 21.61 16.59
CA ILE A 250 9.91 22.46 16.04
C ILE A 250 11.10 21.54 15.74
N SER A 251 11.05 20.86 14.59
CA SER A 251 12.25 20.34 13.95
C SER A 251 12.80 21.49 13.12
N GLU A 252 14.05 21.86 13.37
CA GLU A 252 14.77 22.72 12.43
C GLU A 252 14.78 21.98 11.07
N LEU A 253 14.27 22.65 10.04
CA LEU A 253 14.44 22.19 8.66
C LEU A 253 15.96 22.12 8.41
N SER A 254 16.47 20.96 7.98
CA SER A 254 17.83 20.91 7.45
C SER A 254 17.88 21.85 6.23
N GLY A 255 18.94 22.65 6.12
CA GLY A 255 18.97 23.88 5.29
C GLY A 255 18.67 23.72 3.79
N ASP A 256 18.56 22.49 3.28
CA ASP A 256 18.30 22.13 1.88
C ASP A 256 16.98 21.37 1.67
N ALA A 257 16.08 21.34 2.67
CA ALA A 257 14.73 20.80 2.53
C ALA A 257 13.92 21.71 1.58
N THR A 258 14.03 21.46 0.28
CA THR A 258 13.30 22.17 -0.77
C THR A 258 12.45 21.17 -1.54
N ALA A 259 11.24 21.56 -1.96
CA ALA A 259 10.45 20.78 -2.91
C ALA A 259 11.09 20.69 -4.30
N ASN A 260 12.09 21.54 -4.58
CA ASN A 260 12.77 21.58 -5.85
C ASN A 260 13.78 20.43 -5.96
N GLY A 261 13.79 19.79 -7.12
CA GLY A 261 14.74 18.73 -7.45
C GLY A 261 14.12 17.54 -8.17
N GLU A 262 14.95 16.51 -8.34
CA GLU A 262 14.60 15.29 -9.07
C GLU A 262 14.00 14.22 -8.14
N TYR A 263 12.84 13.70 -8.52
CA TYR A 263 12.12 12.67 -7.79
C TYR A 263 11.73 11.50 -8.69
N ASN A 264 11.97 10.29 -8.22
CA ASN A 264 11.40 9.06 -8.74
C ASN A 264 9.91 9.02 -8.36
N ILE A 265 9.02 8.76 -9.32
CA ILE A 265 7.59 8.55 -9.03
C ILE A 265 7.46 7.25 -8.22
N PHE A 266 7.01 7.33 -6.98
CA PHE A 266 6.82 6.18 -6.10
C PHE A 266 5.40 5.66 -6.13
N ALA A 267 4.41 6.56 -6.05
CA ALA A 267 3.00 6.25 -6.23
C ALA A 267 2.32 7.38 -7.00
N MET A 268 1.19 7.08 -7.62
CA MET A 268 0.41 8.08 -8.33
C MET A 268 -1.08 7.75 -8.32
N LYS A 269 -1.89 8.79 -8.47
CA LYS A 269 -3.35 8.67 -8.55
C LYS A 269 -3.89 9.53 -9.67
N HIS A 270 -4.67 8.95 -10.57
CA HIS A 270 -5.45 9.72 -11.54
C HIS A 270 -6.86 9.90 -11.02
N SER A 271 -7.36 11.12 -11.01
CA SER A 271 -8.73 11.43 -10.60
C SER A 271 -9.40 12.38 -11.59
N GLY A 272 -10.64 12.09 -11.93
CA GLY A 272 -11.42 12.90 -12.87
C GLY A 272 -12.91 12.89 -12.54
N ASP A 273 -13.57 14.04 -12.65
CA ASP A 273 -15.01 14.17 -12.83
C ASP A 273 -15.25 15.17 -13.96
N SER A 274 -15.83 14.70 -15.07
CA SER A 274 -15.98 15.52 -16.29
C SER A 274 -16.94 16.69 -16.14
N HIS A 275 -17.64 16.79 -15.00
CA HIS A 275 -18.56 17.89 -14.67
C HIS A 275 -18.06 18.75 -13.49
N SER A 276 -16.81 18.57 -13.07
CA SER A 276 -16.20 19.39 -12.03
C SER A 276 -14.78 19.82 -12.43
N ASP A 277 -14.12 20.60 -11.57
CA ASP A 277 -12.72 20.98 -11.76
C ASP A 277 -11.73 19.86 -11.40
N LEU A 278 -12.22 18.71 -10.90
CA LEU A 278 -11.38 17.55 -10.60
C LEU A 278 -10.97 16.87 -11.91
N TRP A 279 -9.74 17.14 -12.38
CA TRP A 279 -9.13 16.42 -13.51
C TRP A 279 -7.61 16.47 -13.39
N ARG A 280 -7.04 15.61 -12.53
CA ARG A 280 -5.65 15.73 -12.10
C ARG A 280 -4.94 14.38 -11.90
N THR A 281 -3.61 14.43 -11.95
CA THR A 281 -2.73 13.38 -11.48
C THR A 281 -2.06 13.85 -10.19
N GLU A 282 -2.16 13.06 -9.13
CA GLU A 282 -1.42 13.26 -7.89
C GLU A 282 -0.22 12.33 -7.89
N ILE A 283 0.93 12.83 -7.46
CA ILE A 283 2.21 12.12 -7.50
C ILE A 283 2.83 12.15 -6.10
N ASP A 284 3.19 10.97 -5.60
CA ASP A 284 4.09 10.80 -4.44
C ASP A 284 5.46 10.43 -5.00
N GLY A 285 6.40 11.37 -4.91
CA GLY A 285 7.76 11.25 -5.41
C GLY A 285 8.75 11.02 -4.28
N LEU A 286 9.84 10.31 -4.60
CA LEU A 286 10.97 10.05 -3.70
C LEU A 286 12.26 10.56 -4.34
N ARG A 287 13.09 11.30 -3.60
CA ARG A 287 14.31 11.91 -4.14
C ARG A 287 15.27 10.85 -4.66
N ALA A 288 15.80 11.04 -5.87
CA ALA A 288 16.66 10.05 -6.51
C ALA A 288 17.93 9.79 -5.68
N GLY A 289 18.31 8.51 -5.51
CA GLY A 289 19.49 8.11 -4.75
C GLY A 289 19.33 8.11 -3.22
N THR A 290 18.13 8.42 -2.72
CA THR A 290 17.82 8.31 -1.28
C THR A 290 17.18 6.97 -0.99
N THR A 291 17.64 6.30 0.08
CA THR A 291 16.96 5.13 0.64
C THR A 291 16.10 5.66 1.78
N PRO A 292 14.76 5.60 1.72
CA PRO A 292 13.96 5.80 2.91
C PRO A 292 14.41 4.74 3.91
N PRO A 293 14.75 5.10 5.16
CA PRO A 293 14.94 4.10 6.20
C PRO A 293 13.76 3.14 6.17
N ALA A 294 13.97 1.83 6.29
CA ALA A 294 12.89 0.84 6.30
C ALA A 294 11.84 1.06 7.43
N ALA A 295 12.09 2.03 8.31
CA ALA A 295 11.16 2.57 9.30
C ALA A 295 10.12 3.56 8.73
N GLU A 296 10.27 4.04 7.49
CA GLU A 296 9.43 5.07 6.87
C GLU A 296 8.52 4.54 5.73
N THR A 297 8.55 3.23 5.45
CA THR A 297 7.59 2.61 4.51
C THR A 297 6.19 2.43 5.11
N ALA A 298 5.94 2.98 6.30
CA ALA A 298 4.62 3.09 6.89
C ALA A 298 4.57 4.35 7.77
N THR A 299 4.05 5.45 7.22
CA THR A 299 3.36 6.56 7.92
C THR A 299 2.80 7.57 6.88
N PRO A 300 1.91 8.50 7.21
CA PRO A 300 0.45 8.38 7.15
C PRO A 300 -0.14 9.44 6.21
N GLN A 301 -0.55 9.08 5.00
CA GLN A 301 -0.86 10.04 3.94
C GLN A 301 -2.08 10.97 4.16
N ASN A 302 -2.68 11.09 5.36
CA ASN A 302 -3.76 12.06 5.67
C ASN A 302 -4.18 12.09 7.17
N GLY A 303 -3.36 11.58 8.09
CA GLY A 303 -3.80 11.32 9.47
C GLY A 303 -4.88 10.24 9.60
N LYS A 304 -5.17 9.49 8.52
CA LYS A 304 -6.13 8.38 8.51
C LYS A 304 -5.49 7.14 9.12
N LEU A 305 -6.32 6.32 9.76
CA LEU A 305 -5.88 5.09 10.41
C LEU A 305 -6.23 3.87 9.56
N VAL A 306 -5.31 2.92 9.39
CA VAL A 306 -5.65 1.56 8.95
C VAL A 306 -6.68 1.00 9.92
N TRP A 307 -7.68 0.29 9.41
CA TRP A 307 -8.85 -0.11 10.19
C TRP A 307 -9.70 1.04 10.76
N GLY A 308 -9.42 2.30 10.41
CA GLY A 308 -10.11 3.47 10.93
C GLY A 308 -11.62 3.43 10.75
N ALA A 309 -12.12 2.81 9.68
CA ALA A 309 -13.56 2.66 9.42
C ALA A 309 -14.25 1.63 10.34
N ARG A 310 -13.49 0.76 11.02
CA ARG A 310 -14.00 -0.24 11.97
C ARG A 310 -14.20 0.29 13.39
N VAL A 311 -13.73 1.50 13.66
CA VAL A 311 -13.76 2.12 14.99
C VAL A 311 -14.43 3.48 14.94
N ASP A 312 -14.86 3.99 16.08
CA ASP A 312 -15.46 5.32 16.16
C ASP A 312 -14.41 6.45 16.13
N GLN A 313 -14.87 7.70 16.03
CA GLN A 313 -13.97 8.86 15.99
C GLN A 313 -13.16 9.03 17.27
N ALA A 314 -13.75 8.77 18.44
CA ALA A 314 -13.09 8.94 19.73
C ALA A 314 -11.92 7.96 19.88
N PHE A 315 -12.09 6.72 19.44
CA PHE A 315 -11.05 5.71 19.34
C PHE A 315 -9.93 6.19 18.43
N ARG A 316 -10.24 6.67 17.22
CA ARG A 316 -9.23 7.17 16.27
C ARG A 316 -8.41 8.32 16.84
N VAL A 317 -9.06 9.28 17.49
CA VAL A 317 -8.36 10.43 18.12
C VAL A 317 -7.43 9.93 19.21
N LYS A 318 -7.95 9.09 20.12
CA LYS A 318 -7.18 8.59 21.27
C LYS A 318 -5.98 7.72 20.86
N VAL A 319 -6.11 6.88 19.83
CA VAL A 319 -4.98 6.10 19.30
C VAL A 319 -3.86 7.01 18.80
N ARG A 320 -4.19 8.11 18.11
CA ARG A 320 -3.18 9.07 17.63
C ARG A 320 -2.48 9.77 18.80
N GLU A 321 -3.22 10.18 19.82
CA GLU A 321 -2.64 10.80 21.03
C GLU A 321 -1.68 9.84 21.75
N ILE A 322 -2.12 8.60 21.96
CA ILE A 322 -1.31 7.54 22.58
C ILE A 322 -0.04 7.29 21.76
N ALA A 323 -0.18 7.13 20.46
CA ALA A 323 0.94 6.89 19.56
C ALA A 323 1.97 8.04 19.60
N GLY A 324 1.49 9.28 19.67
CA GLY A 324 2.34 10.46 19.88
C GLY A 324 3.10 10.42 21.22
N ARG A 325 2.41 10.09 22.33
CA ARG A 325 3.04 9.95 23.65
C ARG A 325 4.05 8.79 23.73
N LEU A 326 3.86 7.75 22.92
CA LEU A 326 4.72 6.58 22.83
C LEU A 326 5.80 6.67 21.74
N SER A 327 5.84 7.76 20.97
CA SER A 327 6.73 7.91 19.81
C SER A 327 6.68 6.70 18.86
N THR A 328 5.46 6.25 18.53
CA THR A 328 5.17 5.06 17.70
C THR A 328 4.17 5.43 16.61
N ASP A 329 4.14 4.72 15.47
CA ASP A 329 3.10 4.93 14.46
C ASP A 329 1.73 4.42 14.96
N PRO A 330 0.68 5.25 14.96
CA PRO A 330 -0.67 4.81 15.36
C PRO A 330 -1.20 3.65 14.49
N ASN A 331 -0.79 3.54 13.23
CA ASN A 331 -1.18 2.42 12.37
C ASN A 331 -0.56 1.09 12.79
N TRP A 332 0.60 1.10 13.46
CA TRP A 332 1.15 -0.13 14.02
C TRP A 332 0.29 -0.64 15.16
N LEU A 333 -0.16 0.26 16.05
CA LEU A 333 -1.11 -0.09 17.10
C LEU A 333 -2.44 -0.59 16.51
N MET A 334 -2.94 0.07 15.47
CA MET A 334 -4.18 -0.36 14.79
C MET A 334 -4.06 -1.74 14.13
N ALA A 335 -2.92 -2.02 13.49
CA ALA A 335 -2.67 -3.32 12.86
C ALA A 335 -2.57 -4.45 13.90
N VAL A 336 -1.87 -4.20 15.02
CA VAL A 336 -1.81 -5.16 16.14
C VAL A 336 -3.21 -5.38 16.71
N MET A 337 -3.94 -4.31 17.06
CA MET A 337 -5.29 -4.45 17.62
C MET A 337 -6.27 -5.14 16.67
N GLY A 338 -6.13 -4.88 15.37
CA GLY A 338 -6.89 -5.56 14.33
C GLY A 338 -6.62 -7.06 14.35
N PHE A 339 -5.36 -7.49 14.39
CA PHE A 339 -5.00 -8.90 14.41
C PHE A 339 -5.49 -9.60 15.69
N GLU A 340 -5.16 -9.02 16.85
CA GLU A 340 -5.41 -9.57 18.18
C GLU A 340 -6.90 -9.77 18.49
N THR A 341 -7.77 -8.95 17.89
CA THR A 341 -9.23 -9.04 18.09
C THR A 341 -9.97 -9.80 16.99
N GLY A 342 -9.26 -10.40 16.03
CA GLY A 342 -9.88 -10.98 14.83
C GLY A 342 -10.62 -9.93 13.99
N TYR A 343 -10.07 -8.71 13.92
CA TYR A 343 -10.55 -7.54 13.17
C TYR A 343 -11.85 -6.92 13.68
N THR A 344 -12.23 -7.22 14.93
CA THR A 344 -13.47 -6.72 15.54
C THR A 344 -13.27 -5.46 16.36
N PHE A 345 -12.05 -5.18 16.83
CA PHE A 345 -11.74 -4.11 17.78
C PHE A 345 -12.60 -4.17 19.06
N SER A 346 -13.08 -5.38 19.41
CA SER A 346 -13.91 -5.59 20.58
C SER A 346 -13.04 -5.67 21.85
N PRO A 347 -13.35 -4.88 22.90
CA PRO A 347 -12.65 -4.97 24.18
C PRO A 347 -12.92 -6.28 24.93
N ALA A 348 -13.94 -7.04 24.51
CA ALA A 348 -14.31 -8.36 25.03
C ALA A 348 -13.80 -9.52 24.17
N ALA A 349 -13.08 -9.26 23.08
CA ALA A 349 -12.50 -10.31 22.25
C ALA A 349 -11.59 -11.20 23.11
N ARG A 350 -11.86 -12.50 23.14
CA ARG A 350 -11.14 -13.45 23.98
C ARG A 350 -10.68 -14.64 23.14
N ASN A 351 -9.40 -14.98 23.26
CA ASN A 351 -8.88 -16.20 22.64
C ASN A 351 -9.42 -17.45 23.37
N PRO A 352 -10.17 -18.34 22.68
CA PRO A 352 -10.70 -19.57 23.27
C PRO A 352 -9.57 -20.44 23.85
N GLY A 353 -9.71 -20.85 25.12
CA GLY A 353 -8.67 -21.62 25.80
C GLY A 353 -7.56 -20.80 26.46
N SER A 354 -7.63 -19.46 26.40
CA SER A 354 -6.70 -18.55 27.10
C SER A 354 -7.43 -17.54 28.01
N THR A 355 -6.64 -16.85 28.84
CA THR A 355 -7.09 -15.66 29.58
C THR A 355 -6.96 -14.37 28.75
N ALA A 356 -6.25 -14.44 27.62
CA ALA A 356 -5.99 -13.32 26.74
C ALA A 356 -7.29 -12.64 26.29
N THR A 357 -7.46 -11.36 26.63
CA THR A 357 -8.71 -10.61 26.44
C THR A 357 -8.45 -9.16 26.01
N GLY A 358 -9.26 -8.65 25.08
CA GLY A 358 -9.29 -7.25 24.68
C GLY A 358 -8.43 -6.90 23.47
N LEU A 359 -8.24 -5.59 23.27
CA LEU A 359 -7.66 -4.98 22.08
C LEU A 359 -6.28 -5.49 21.71
N ILE A 360 -5.46 -5.86 22.71
CA ILE A 360 -4.14 -6.46 22.49
C ILE A 360 -4.00 -7.81 23.19
N GLN A 361 -5.12 -8.51 23.43
CA GLN A 361 -5.15 -9.82 24.08
C GLN A 361 -4.39 -9.86 25.43
N PHE A 362 -4.75 -8.96 26.35
CA PHE A 362 -4.14 -8.91 27.68
C PHE A 362 -4.29 -10.24 28.41
N LEU A 363 -3.17 -10.88 28.78
CA LEU A 363 -3.16 -12.00 29.71
C LEU A 363 -3.58 -11.53 31.11
N GLU A 364 -4.14 -12.43 31.92
CA GLU A 364 -4.58 -12.12 33.28
C GLU A 364 -3.44 -11.59 34.17
N SER A 365 -2.21 -12.08 33.99
CA SER A 365 -1.02 -11.56 34.67
C SER A 365 -0.69 -10.12 34.27
N SER A 366 -0.75 -9.81 32.97
CA SER A 366 -0.54 -8.46 32.43
C SER A 366 -1.66 -7.50 32.85
N ALA A 367 -2.90 -7.96 32.93
CA ALA A 367 -4.00 -7.16 33.44
C ALA A 367 -3.78 -6.77 34.91
N ARG A 368 -3.32 -7.71 35.75
CA ARG A 368 -3.01 -7.46 37.16
C ARG A 368 -1.85 -6.50 37.36
N SER A 369 -0.79 -6.60 36.56
CA SER A 369 0.34 -5.66 36.65
C SER A 369 -0.06 -4.23 36.27
N LEU A 370 -1.12 -4.08 35.47
CA LEU A 370 -1.74 -2.79 35.13
C LEU A 370 -2.85 -2.38 36.11
N GLY A 371 -3.05 -3.11 37.22
CA GLY A 371 -4.04 -2.76 38.25
C GLY A 371 -5.49 -3.09 37.89
N THR A 372 -5.73 -4.02 36.97
CA THR A 372 -7.07 -4.45 36.53
C THR A 372 -7.19 -5.98 36.40
N SER A 373 -8.25 -6.47 35.79
CA SER A 373 -8.47 -7.88 35.46
C SER A 373 -9.02 -8.04 34.04
N THR A 374 -8.86 -9.21 33.44
CA THR A 374 -9.42 -9.51 32.11
C THR A 374 -10.94 -9.36 32.07
N ALA A 375 -11.63 -9.68 33.18
CA ALA A 375 -13.07 -9.49 33.32
C ALA A 375 -13.48 -8.01 33.36
N GLN A 376 -12.68 -7.14 33.98
CA GLN A 376 -12.92 -5.70 33.96
C GLN A 376 -12.61 -5.10 32.60
N LEU A 377 -11.49 -5.49 31.98
CA LEU A 377 -11.12 -5.08 30.63
C LEU A 377 -12.22 -5.42 29.62
N ALA A 378 -12.80 -6.62 29.67
CA ALA A 378 -13.89 -7.04 28.79
C ALA A 378 -15.18 -6.21 28.91
N ARG A 379 -15.39 -5.54 30.06
CA ARG A 379 -16.58 -4.72 30.33
C ARG A 379 -16.37 -3.24 29.98
N MET A 380 -15.15 -2.85 29.63
CA MET A 380 -14.84 -1.47 29.23
C MET A 380 -15.32 -1.19 27.80
N SER A 381 -15.54 0.08 27.49
CA SER A 381 -15.55 0.52 26.10
C SER A 381 -14.17 0.36 25.46
N ALA A 382 -14.12 0.23 24.13
CA ALA A 382 -12.87 0.17 23.40
C ALA A 382 -11.98 1.40 23.68
N VAL A 383 -12.58 2.59 23.78
CA VAL A 383 -11.87 3.84 24.09
C VAL A 383 -11.30 3.85 25.51
N GLN A 384 -12.00 3.32 26.52
CA GLN A 384 -11.45 3.20 27.87
C GLN A 384 -10.30 2.18 27.93
N GLN A 385 -10.43 1.07 27.20
CA GLN A 385 -9.41 0.04 27.19
C GLN A 385 -8.09 0.54 26.56
N LEU A 386 -8.12 1.57 25.70
CA LEU A 386 -6.93 2.21 25.17
C LEU A 386 -6.00 2.82 26.24
N ASP A 387 -6.50 3.22 27.41
CA ASP A 387 -5.62 3.70 28.51
C ASP A 387 -4.69 2.59 29.02
N TYR A 388 -5.19 1.36 29.01
CA TYR A 388 -4.42 0.17 29.37
C TYR A 388 -3.50 -0.27 28.24
N VAL A 389 -3.90 -0.05 26.98
CA VAL A 389 -3.00 -0.24 25.81
C VAL A 389 -1.81 0.71 25.93
N GLU A 390 -2.04 2.00 26.19
CA GLU A 390 -0.96 2.97 26.42
C GLU A 390 -0.04 2.55 27.58
N SER A 391 -0.63 2.22 28.72
CA SER A 391 0.11 1.80 29.92
C SER A 391 0.95 0.55 29.67
N TYR A 392 0.44 -0.38 28.86
CA TYR A 392 1.15 -1.59 28.46
C TYR A 392 2.35 -1.30 27.55
N TYR A 393 2.19 -0.41 26.57
CA TYR A 393 3.25 -0.09 25.61
C TYR A 393 4.29 0.89 26.16
N LYS A 394 3.98 1.63 27.22
CA LYS A 394 4.87 2.63 27.83
C LYS A 394 6.30 2.14 28.11
N PRO A 395 6.54 0.92 28.64
CA PRO A 395 7.90 0.41 28.87
C PRO A 395 8.69 0.11 27.59
N TYR A 396 8.02 0.05 26.44
CA TYR A 396 8.61 -0.20 25.12
C TYR A 396 8.79 1.07 24.29
N SER A 397 8.37 2.24 24.81
CA SER A 397 8.58 3.53 24.16
C SER A 397 10.05 3.72 23.80
N GLY A 398 10.33 4.14 22.56
CA GLY A 398 11.68 4.27 22.00
C GLY A 398 12.40 2.96 21.63
N ARG A 399 11.83 1.79 21.96
CA ARG A 399 12.35 0.46 21.55
C ARG A 399 11.61 -0.11 20.34
N ILE A 400 10.40 0.38 20.07
CA ILE A 400 9.60 -0.01 18.91
C ILE A 400 10.07 0.79 17.69
N ARG A 401 10.67 0.13 16.71
CA ARG A 401 11.24 0.78 15.51
C ARG A 401 10.50 0.45 14.22
N ASN A 402 9.60 -0.52 14.25
CA ASN A 402 8.78 -0.96 13.13
C ASN A 402 7.52 -1.69 13.64
N LEU A 403 6.59 -1.99 12.72
CA LEU A 403 5.37 -2.76 13.00
C LEU A 403 5.64 -4.12 13.67
N GLY A 404 6.71 -4.80 13.26
CA GLY A 404 7.10 -6.08 13.86
C GLY A 404 7.46 -5.96 15.34
N ASP A 405 8.16 -4.89 15.73
CA ASP A 405 8.47 -4.61 17.14
C ASP A 405 7.22 -4.28 17.95
N ALA A 406 6.26 -3.57 17.38
CA ALA A 406 4.99 -3.28 18.03
C ALA A 406 4.20 -4.57 18.30
N TYR A 407 4.15 -5.47 17.32
CA TYR A 407 3.51 -6.78 17.48
C TYR A 407 4.23 -7.67 18.50
N LEU A 408 5.57 -7.73 18.44
CA LEU A 408 6.35 -8.56 19.35
C LEU A 408 6.36 -8.04 20.78
N ALA A 409 6.11 -6.75 21.01
CA ALA A 409 5.86 -6.26 22.36
C ALA A 409 4.65 -6.93 23.02
N VAL A 410 3.68 -7.42 22.24
CA VAL A 410 2.50 -8.17 22.70
C VAL A 410 2.74 -9.68 22.68
N LEU A 411 3.24 -10.21 21.55
CA LEU A 411 3.41 -11.65 21.36
C LEU A 411 4.57 -12.22 22.18
N TRP A 412 5.75 -11.58 22.10
CA TRP A 412 6.97 -12.08 22.72
C TRP A 412 8.04 -10.97 22.89
N PRO A 413 8.01 -10.23 24.01
CA PRO A 413 8.84 -9.04 24.21
C PRO A 413 10.34 -9.24 24.06
N ALA A 414 10.85 -10.45 24.31
CA ALA A 414 12.28 -10.78 24.19
C ALA A 414 12.78 -10.74 22.74
N ALA A 415 11.89 -10.78 21.74
CA ALA A 415 12.23 -10.66 20.33
C ALA A 415 12.20 -9.22 19.79
N VAL A 416 11.80 -8.22 20.58
CA VAL A 416 11.79 -6.81 20.16
C VAL A 416 13.22 -6.34 19.83
N GLY A 417 13.40 -5.71 18.66
CA GLY A 417 14.71 -5.25 18.17
C GLY A 417 15.66 -6.36 17.69
N ARG A 418 15.23 -7.62 17.66
CA ARG A 418 16.00 -8.73 17.08
C ARG A 418 15.84 -8.77 15.55
N PRO A 419 16.79 -9.38 14.80
CA PRO A 419 16.63 -9.58 13.36
C PRO A 419 15.57 -10.64 13.03
N ASP A 420 15.01 -10.61 11.82
CA ASP A 420 13.94 -11.53 11.39
C ASP A 420 14.36 -13.00 11.40
N SER A 421 15.65 -13.29 11.25
CA SER A 421 16.22 -14.64 11.36
C SER A 421 16.29 -15.17 12.80
N TYR A 422 15.91 -14.37 13.81
CA TYR A 422 15.92 -14.80 15.20
C TYR A 422 14.89 -15.90 15.43
N VAL A 423 15.37 -17.07 15.86
CA VAL A 423 14.51 -18.19 16.25
C VAL A 423 13.85 -17.88 17.59
N MET A 424 12.53 -17.79 17.60
CA MET A 424 11.74 -17.55 18.80
C MET A 424 11.47 -18.86 19.51
N TRP A 425 10.90 -19.83 18.78
CA TRP A 425 10.48 -21.12 19.34
C TRP A 425 10.77 -22.27 18.38
N GLU A 426 11.02 -23.43 18.94
CA GLU A 426 11.30 -24.67 18.22
C GLU A 426 10.37 -25.77 18.77
N ARG A 427 9.86 -26.61 17.89
CA ARG A 427 8.92 -27.68 18.24
C ARG A 427 9.58 -28.80 19.02
N ASP A 428 10.72 -29.25 18.51
CA ASP A 428 11.30 -30.54 18.89
C ASP A 428 12.47 -30.39 19.87
N ASN A 429 13.18 -29.25 19.84
CA ASN A 429 14.35 -28.98 20.67
C ASN A 429 14.22 -27.62 21.35
N GLY A 430 14.71 -27.46 22.58
CA GLY A 430 14.76 -26.16 23.26
C GLY A 430 13.67 -25.92 24.32
N PRO A 431 13.76 -24.78 25.05
CA PRO A 431 12.99 -24.56 26.28
C PRO A 431 11.53 -24.09 26.07
N TYR A 432 11.13 -23.73 24.84
CA TYR A 432 9.86 -23.05 24.54
C TYR A 432 8.89 -23.86 23.66
N GLN A 433 8.90 -25.18 23.80
CA GLN A 433 8.07 -26.09 23.00
C GLN A 433 6.56 -25.87 23.20
N ARG A 434 6.15 -25.38 24.40
CA ARG A 434 4.75 -25.07 24.71
C ARG A 434 4.28 -23.81 23.97
N GLU A 435 5.14 -22.80 23.94
CA GLU A 435 4.91 -21.56 23.19
C GLU A 435 4.87 -21.83 21.68
N TYR A 436 5.74 -22.72 21.17
CA TYR A 436 5.62 -23.22 19.80
C TYR A 436 4.25 -23.87 19.58
N ALA A 437 3.83 -24.81 20.43
CA ALA A 437 2.55 -25.52 20.24
C ALA A 437 1.35 -24.57 20.21
N ALA A 438 1.31 -23.59 21.12
CA ALA A 438 0.26 -22.59 21.21
C ALA A 438 0.23 -21.63 20.01
N ASN A 439 1.37 -21.41 19.35
CA ASN A 439 1.53 -20.50 18.22
C ASN A 439 1.93 -21.22 16.93
N SER A 440 1.68 -22.53 16.84
CA SER A 440 2.10 -23.37 15.72
C SER A 440 1.56 -22.90 14.36
N GLY A 441 0.47 -22.14 14.37
CA GLY A 441 -0.05 -21.46 13.18
C GLY A 441 0.87 -20.36 12.59
N LEU A 442 1.92 -19.94 13.30
CA LEU A 442 2.94 -19.01 12.82
C LEU A 442 4.10 -19.71 12.09
N ASP A 443 4.23 -21.05 12.17
CA ASP A 443 5.23 -21.81 11.42
C ASP A 443 4.75 -22.01 9.97
N VAL A 444 4.98 -21.01 9.13
CA VAL A 444 4.43 -20.94 7.77
C VAL A 444 5.04 -21.99 6.85
N ASN A 445 6.36 -22.24 6.97
CA ASN A 445 7.07 -23.21 6.14
C ASN A 445 7.04 -24.65 6.72
N ARG A 446 6.49 -24.83 7.93
CA ARG A 446 6.30 -26.10 8.64
C ARG A 446 7.62 -26.83 8.93
N ASN A 447 8.69 -26.09 9.15
CA ASN A 447 10.01 -26.66 9.42
C ASN A 447 10.22 -27.02 10.91
N GLY A 448 9.24 -26.77 11.78
CA GLY A 448 9.35 -27.03 13.22
C GLY A 448 9.96 -25.87 14.00
N VAL A 449 10.13 -24.70 13.38
CA VAL A 449 10.76 -23.50 13.96
C VAL A 449 9.89 -22.28 13.66
N ILE A 450 9.68 -21.41 14.64
CA ILE A 450 9.04 -20.11 14.45
C ILE A 450 10.10 -19.03 14.62
N THR A 451 10.40 -18.33 13.53
CA THR A 451 11.28 -17.17 13.52
C THR A 451 10.52 -15.88 13.77
N ARG A 452 11.26 -14.84 14.14
CA ARG A 452 10.72 -13.47 14.20
C ARG A 452 10.06 -13.08 12.88
N GLY A 453 10.69 -13.36 11.75
CA GLY A 453 10.17 -13.02 10.41
C GLY A 453 8.79 -13.63 10.14
N GLU A 454 8.62 -14.90 10.50
CA GLU A 454 7.33 -15.60 10.35
C GLU A 454 6.25 -15.05 11.28
N ALA A 455 6.62 -14.75 12.53
CA ALA A 455 5.68 -14.17 13.48
C ALA A 455 5.17 -12.79 13.01
N VAL A 456 6.07 -11.89 12.59
CA VAL A 456 5.69 -10.51 12.20
C VAL A 456 4.95 -10.43 10.87
N ALA A 457 5.04 -11.46 10.02
CA ALA A 457 4.27 -11.55 8.77
C ALA A 457 2.74 -11.45 9.02
N SER A 458 2.26 -11.94 10.16
CA SER A 458 0.84 -11.85 10.54
C SER A 458 0.41 -10.40 10.82
N ALA A 459 1.27 -9.63 11.50
CA ALA A 459 1.03 -8.21 11.74
C ALA A 459 1.07 -7.39 10.44
N ASN A 460 2.02 -7.69 9.55
CA ASN A 460 2.11 -7.09 8.21
C ASN A 460 0.83 -7.37 7.40
N SER A 461 0.34 -8.62 7.44
CA SER A 461 -0.92 -9.00 6.78
C SER A 461 -2.12 -8.24 7.33
N SER A 462 -2.19 -8.03 8.65
CA SER A 462 -3.22 -7.20 9.30
C SER A 462 -3.14 -5.75 8.86
N TYR A 463 -1.93 -5.17 8.78
CA TYR A 463 -1.72 -3.82 8.29
C TYR A 463 -2.21 -3.65 6.85
N MET A 464 -1.78 -4.54 5.94
CA MET A 464 -2.21 -4.55 4.54
C MET A 464 -3.73 -4.68 4.41
N ARG A 465 -4.34 -5.63 5.15
CA ARG A 465 -5.79 -5.81 5.16
C ARG A 465 -6.53 -4.59 5.72
N GLY A 466 -5.92 -3.87 6.66
CA GLY A 466 -6.49 -2.67 7.25
C GLY A 466 -6.55 -1.47 6.32
N GLN A 467 -5.76 -1.47 5.23
CA GLN A 467 -5.73 -0.36 4.26
C GLN A 467 -7.07 -0.16 3.56
N GLN A 468 -7.83 -1.23 3.32
CA GLN A 468 -9.18 -1.15 2.73
C GLN A 468 -10.21 -0.45 3.65
N PHE A 469 -9.87 -0.26 4.93
CA PHE A 469 -10.73 0.37 5.95
C PHE A 469 -10.15 1.70 6.43
N VAL A 470 -9.29 2.35 5.65
CA VAL A 470 -8.66 3.61 6.03
C VAL A 470 -9.69 4.72 6.20
N ARG A 471 -9.68 5.37 7.37
CA ARG A 471 -10.60 6.47 7.70
C ARG A 471 -9.96 7.52 8.60
#